data_AF-A0A421KA98-F1
#
_entry.id   AF-A0A421KA98-F1
#
_cell.length_a   1.000
_cell.length_b   1.000
_cell.length_c   1.000
_cell.angle_alpha   90.00
_cell.angle_beta   90.00
_cell.angle_gamma   90.00
#
_symmetry.space_group_name_H-M   'P 1'
#
loop_
_entity.id
_entity.type
_entity.pdbx_description
1 polymer ?
#
loop_
_entity_poly.entity_id
_entity_poly.type
_entity_poly.pdbx_seq_one_letter_code
_entity_poly.pdbx_strand_id
1 'polypeptide(L)' 'FMGEIFIRLEEYHHADIAITTALYHNPHVAQWWARLGYAKEQSLDTEGARTAYARALELQPSMEDARTGIERLGG' A
#
# COMPACT_ATOMS: atom_id res chain seq x y z
N PHE A 1 -12.62 5.51 -20.93
CA PHE A 1 -12.09 4.53 -19.97
C PHE A 1 -10.57 4.56 -19.80
N MET A 2 -9.75 4.65 -20.86
CA MET A 2 -8.28 4.72 -20.67
C MET A 2 -7.81 5.96 -19.91
N GLY A 3 -8.43 7.13 -20.11
CA GLY A 3 -8.06 8.37 -19.42
C GLY A 3 -8.20 8.30 -17.89
N GLU A 4 -9.28 7.73 -17.37
CA GLU A 4 -9.46 7.57 -15.91
C GLU A 4 -8.46 6.58 -15.29
N ILE A 5 -8.07 5.53 -16.03
CA ILE A 5 -7.06 4.58 -15.57
C ILE A 5 -5.70 5.28 -15.44
N PHE A 6 -5.32 6.10 -16.43
CA PHE A 6 -4.07 6.87 -16.37
C PHE A 6 -4.07 7.87 -15.22
N ILE A 7 -5.18 8.57 -14.97
CA ILE A 7 -5.29 9.50 -13.83
C ILE A 7 -5.09 8.76 -12.50
N ARG A 8 -5.75 7.61 -12.33
CA ARG A 8 -5.61 6.80 -11.10
C ARG A 8 -4.19 6.29 -10.92
N LEU A 9 -3.57 5.77 -11.98
CA LEU A 9 -2.18 5.31 -11.95
C LEU A 9 -1.21 6.43 -11.56
N GLU A 10 -1.42 7.64 -12.10
CA GLU A 10 -0.64 8.82 -11.73
C GLU A 10 -0.83 9.16 -10.24
N GLU A 11 -2.06 9.16 -9.73
CA GLU A 11 -2.33 9.42 -8.31
C GLU A 11 -1.71 8.38 -7.39
N TYR A 12 -1.75 7.09 -7.75
CA TYR A 12 -1.14 6.03 -6.94
C TYR A 12 0.39 6.11 -6.94
N HIS A 13 0.99 6.52 -8.06
CA HIS A 13 2.43 6.73 -8.13
C HIS A 13 2.86 7.90 -7.23
N HIS A 14 2.11 9.00 -7.24
CA HIS A 14 2.33 10.11 -6.30
C HIS A 14 2.12 9.68 -4.85
N ALA A 15 1.11 8.84 -4.57
CA ALA A 15 0.87 8.31 -3.24
C ALA A 15 2.04 7.43 -2.77
N ASP A 16 2.58 6.56 -3.63
CA ASP A 16 3.75 5.72 -3.32
C ASP A 16 4.96 6.59 -2.93
N ILE A 17 5.26 7.65 -3.68
CA ILE A 17 6.36 8.58 -3.38
C ILE A 17 6.14 9.32 -2.05
N ALA A 18 4.93 9.85 -1.84
CA ALA A 18 4.59 10.59 -0.63
C ALA A 18 4.66 9.70 0.62
N ILE A 19 4.16 8.47 0.51
CA ILE A 19 4.17 7.50 1.61
C ILE A 19 5.59 7.00 1.86
N THR A 20 6.39 6.76 0.80
CA THR A 20 7.80 6.35 0.95
C THR A 20 8.61 7.43 1.64
N THR A 21 8.35 8.70 1.35
CA THR A 21 8.97 9.83 2.07
C THR A 21 8.52 9.88 3.53
N ALA A 22 7.23 9.66 3.80
CA ALA A 22 6.73 9.57 5.18
C ALA A 22 7.37 8.41 5.96
N LEU A 23 7.57 7.26 5.31
CA LEU A 23 8.28 6.09 5.86
C LEU A 23 9.76 6.36 6.08
N TYR A 24 10.40 7.16 5.22
CA TYR A 24 11.80 7.58 5.42
C TYR A 24 11.97 8.37 6.72
N HIS A 25 11.01 9.24 7.04
CA HIS A 25 11.02 10.00 8.29
C HIS A 25 10.57 9.16 9.49
N ASN A 26 9.57 8.29 9.32
CA ASN A 26 8.97 7.48 10.38
C ASN A 26 8.70 6.05 9.91
N PRO A 27 9.70 5.15 9.92
CA PRO A 27 9.58 3.82 9.34
C PRO A 27 8.75 2.84 10.19
N HIS A 28 8.48 3.17 11.46
CA HIS A 28 7.79 2.29 12.41
C HIS A 28 6.27 2.50 12.49
N VAL A 29 5.69 3.24 11.55
CA VAL A 29 4.25 3.48 11.55
C VAL A 29 3.58 2.47 10.63
N ALA A 30 2.95 1.45 11.22
CA ALA A 30 2.24 0.39 10.49
C ALA A 30 1.18 0.94 9.51
N GLN A 31 0.51 2.04 9.88
CA GLN A 31 -0.49 2.68 9.02
C GLN A 31 0.08 3.15 7.67
N TRP A 32 1.32 3.67 7.63
CA TRP A 32 1.96 4.08 6.38
C TRP A 32 2.24 2.88 5.47
N TRP A 33 2.67 1.76 6.06
CA TRP A 33 2.89 0.51 5.32
C TRP A 33 1.60 -0.05 4.71
N ALA A 34 0.45 0.03 5.40
CA ALA A 34 -0.82 -0.37 4.78
C ALA A 34 -1.29 0.59 3.69
N ARG A 35 -1.09 1.91 3.86
CA ARG A 35 -1.43 2.87 2.80
C ARG A 35 -0.56 2.65 1.56
N LEU A 36 0.72 2.29 1.75
CA LEU A 36 1.62 1.90 0.67
C LEU A 36 1.11 0.63 -0.03
N GLY A 37 0.72 -0.38 0.75
CA GLY A 37 0.12 -1.62 0.22
C GLY A 37 -1.12 -1.35 -0.62
N TYR A 38 -2.00 -0.46 -0.16
CA TYR A 38 -3.21 -0.07 -0.89
C TYR A 38 -2.89 0.67 -2.18
N ALA A 39 -1.95 1.64 -2.18
CA ALA A 39 -1.56 2.35 -3.39
C ALA A 39 -0.98 1.38 -4.45
N LYS A 40 -0.19 0.41 -4.02
CA LYS A 40 0.37 -0.63 -4.90
C LYS A 40 -0.69 -1.60 -5.42
N GLU A 41 -1.64 -2.02 -4.56
CA GLU A 41 -2.79 -2.84 -4.94
C GLU A 41 -3.60 -2.16 -6.06
N GLN A 42 -3.88 -0.86 -5.90
CA GLN A 42 -4.62 -0.09 -6.90
C GLN A 42 -3.81 0.18 -8.18
N SER A 43 -2.47 0.12 -8.10
CA SER A 43 -1.57 0.23 -9.25
C SER A 43 -1.36 -1.10 -9.99
N LEU A 44 -2.09 -2.16 -9.62
CA LEU A 44 -1.92 -3.54 -10.11
C LEU A 44 -0.56 -4.17 -9.73
N ASP A 45 0.18 -3.56 -8.79
CA ASP A 45 1.40 -4.11 -8.20
C ASP A 45 1.05 -4.99 -6.98
N THR A 46 0.50 -6.16 -7.27
CA THR A 46 0.02 -7.12 -6.27
C THR A 46 1.13 -7.63 -5.35
N GLU A 47 2.34 -7.79 -5.90
CA GLU A 47 3.49 -8.32 -5.18
C GLU A 47 4.07 -7.30 -4.20
N GLY A 48 4.24 -6.06 -4.66
CA GLY A 48 4.65 -4.95 -3.81
C GLY A 48 3.59 -4.63 -2.74
N ALA A 49 2.30 -4.76 -3.07
CA ALA A 49 1.22 -4.59 -2.12
C ALA A 49 1.27 -5.60 -0.97
N ARG A 50 1.45 -6.89 -1.26
CA ARG A 50 1.59 -7.93 -0.23
C ARG A 50 2.77 -7.65 0.70
N THR A 51 3.91 -7.26 0.13
CA THR A 51 5.12 -6.96 0.91
C THR A 51 4.89 -5.79 1.87
N ALA A 52 4.24 -4.74 1.40
CA ALA A 52 3.92 -3.57 2.22
C ALA A 52 2.91 -3.90 3.34
N TYR A 53 1.84 -4.64 3.02
CA TYR A 53 0.89 -5.10 4.04
C TYR A 53 1.52 -6.07 5.05
N ALA A 54 2.44 -6.95 4.61
CA ALA A 54 3.16 -7.84 5.51
C ALA A 54 4.01 -7.03 6.52
N ARG A 55 4.72 -5.99 6.06
CA ARG A 55 5.43 -5.08 6.98
C ARG A 55 4.50 -4.35 7.93
N ALA A 56 3.31 -3.94 7.47
CA ALA A 56 2.32 -3.32 8.34
C ALA A 56 1.90 -4.27 9.48
N LEU A 57 1.67 -5.56 9.17
CA LEU A 57 1.30 -6.58 10.16
C LEU A 57 2.45 -6.97 11.08
N GLU A 58 3.70 -6.95 10.62
CA GLU A 58 4.86 -7.16 11.49
C GLU A 58 5.02 -6.05 12.52
N LEU A 59 4.70 -4.80 12.16
CA LEU A 59 4.72 -3.67 13.09
C LEU A 59 3.48 -3.63 13.98
N GLN A 60 2.30 -3.90 13.42
CA GLN A 60 1.03 -3.93 14.13
C GLN A 60 0.21 -5.16 13.70
N PRO A 61 0.35 -6.29 14.42
CA PRO A 61 -0.36 -7.53 14.07
C PRO A 61 -1.89 -7.41 14.15
N SER A 62 -2.39 -6.47 14.95
CA SER A 62 -3.82 -6.21 15.12
C SER A 62 -4.40 -5.30 14.03
N MET A 63 -3.64 -4.98 12.97
CA MET A 63 -4.10 -4.02 11.96
C MET A 63 -4.97 -4.71 10.92
N GLU A 64 -6.28 -4.53 11.07
CA GLU A 64 -7.28 -5.20 10.22
C GLU A 64 -7.16 -4.78 8.75
N ASP A 65 -6.89 -3.51 8.45
CA ASP A 65 -6.73 -3.01 7.08
C ASP A 65 -5.68 -3.80 6.29
N ALA A 66 -4.51 -4.07 6.90
CA ALA A 66 -3.46 -4.82 6.23
C ALA A 66 -3.80 -6.30 6.04
N ARG A 67 -4.50 -6.89 7.02
CA ARG A 67 -4.96 -8.28 6.94
C ARG A 67 -5.99 -8.44 5.82
N THR A 68 -6.97 -7.54 5.75
CA THR A 68 -7.96 -7.52 4.67
C THR A 68 -7.32 -7.26 3.31
N GLY A 69 -6.30 -6.40 3.24
CA GLY A 69 -5.52 -6.17 2.02
C GLY A 69 -4.85 -7.44 1.52
N ILE A 70 -4.12 -8.17 2.38
CA ILE A 70 -3.50 -9.45 2.00
C ILE A 70 -4.55 -10.48 1.57
N GLU A 71 -5.68 -10.56 2.27
CA GLU A 71 -6.75 -11.50 1.93
C GLU A 71 -7.33 -11.23 0.54
N ARG A 72 -7.54 -9.95 0.18
CA ARG A 72 -7.96 -9.58 -1.19
C ARG A 72 -6.93 -9.96 -2.25
N LEU A 73 -5.64 -9.85 -1.93
CA LEU A 73 -4.55 -10.14 -2.87
C LEU A 73 -4.25 -11.64 -3.01
N GLY A 74 -4.66 -12.45 -2.04
CA GLY A 74 -4.41 -13.89 -1.96
C GLY A 74 -5.61 -14.78 -2.33
N GLY A 75 -6.80 -14.19 -2.45
CA GLY A 75 -8.04 -14.85 -2.87
C GLY A 75 -8.19 -15.01 -4.38
#